data_AF-A0A9C8LWH6-F1
#
_entry.id   AF-A0A9C8LWH6-F1
#
_cell.length_a   1.000
_cell.length_b   1.000
_cell.length_c   1.000
_cell.angle_alpha   90.00
_cell.angle_beta   90.00
_cell.angle_gamma   90.00
#
_symmetry.space_group_name_H-M   'P 1'
#
loop_
_entity.id
_entity.type
_entity.pdbx_description
1 polymer ?
#
loop_
_entity_poly.entity_id
_entity_poly.type
_entity_poly.pdbx_seq_one_letter_code
_entity_poly.pdbx_strand_id
1 'polypeptide(L)'
;SSGINIPVAAVALGALVIEKHFTLDISLPGPDHKASITPIELKQMVKGIREVESALGTGKKMPVESEEKVRKIIRKSLIAVHDLNPGETIKSGDLEIKRPGTGIEPKYFEKVIGMKVRKRIKSGEPLQWQKLKK
;
A
#
# COMPACT_ATOMS: atom_id res chain seq x y z
N SER A 1 5.43 -32.67 -15.23
CA SER A 1 5.43 -31.19 -15.20
C SER A 1 6.49 -30.73 -14.23
N SER A 2 7.66 -30.31 -14.72
CA SER A 2 8.79 -29.93 -13.85
C SER A 2 8.53 -28.62 -13.09
N GLY A 3 9.22 -28.44 -11.97
CA GLY A 3 9.24 -27.18 -11.22
C GLY A 3 8.10 -26.97 -10.23
N ILE A 4 8.24 -25.89 -9.46
CA ILE A 4 7.46 -25.61 -8.24
C ILE A 4 6.52 -24.40 -8.37
N ASN A 5 6.70 -23.58 -9.42
CA ASN A 5 6.00 -22.31 -9.56
C ASN A 5 4.49 -22.47 -9.81
N ILE A 6 4.10 -23.45 -10.64
CA ILE A 6 2.68 -23.67 -10.98
C ILE A 6 1.87 -24.12 -9.76
N PRO A 7 2.34 -25.08 -8.93
CA PRO A 7 1.71 -25.37 -7.64
C PRO A 7 1.49 -24.13 -6.75
N VAL A 8 2.50 -23.27 -6.63
CA VAL A 8 2.41 -22.03 -5.84
C VAL A 8 1.37 -21.07 -6.43
N ALA A 9 1.37 -20.90 -7.75
CA ALA A 9 0.39 -20.06 -8.45
C ALA A 9 -1.04 -20.61 -8.33
N ALA A 10 -1.21 -21.93 -8.34
CA ALA A 10 -2.53 -22.56 -8.20
C ALA A 10 -3.18 -22.21 -6.85
N VAL A 11 -2.39 -22.19 -5.77
CA VAL A 11 -2.86 -21.76 -4.44
C VAL A 11 -3.28 -20.28 -4.45
N ALA A 12 -2.52 -19.41 -5.12
CA ALA A 12 -2.92 -18.01 -5.30
C ALA A 12 -4.27 -17.84 -6.03
N LEU A 13 -4.63 -18.81 -6.89
CA LEU A 13 -5.90 -18.86 -7.60
C LEU A 13 -7.01 -19.61 -6.84
N GLY A 14 -6.74 -20.09 -5.62
CA GLY A 14 -7.74 -20.73 -4.75
C GLY A 14 -7.70 -22.25 -4.71
N ALA A 15 -6.68 -22.90 -5.27
CA ALA A 15 -6.51 -24.34 -5.11
C ALA A 15 -6.29 -24.71 -3.64
N LEU A 16 -7.06 -25.67 -3.13
CA LEU A 16 -6.99 -26.13 -1.73
C LEU A 16 -6.14 -27.39 -1.56
N VAL A 17 -5.93 -28.14 -2.63
CA VAL A 17 -5.15 -29.38 -2.65
C VAL A 17 -4.14 -29.30 -3.79
N ILE A 18 -2.89 -29.61 -3.48
CA ILE A 18 -1.78 -29.65 -4.43
C ILE A 18 -1.17 -31.04 -4.38
N GLU A 19 -1.15 -31.70 -5.54
CA GLU A 19 -0.47 -32.97 -5.73
C GLU A 19 0.75 -32.78 -6.61
N LYS A 20 1.86 -33.43 -6.25
CA LYS A 20 3.10 -33.36 -7.00
C LYS A 20 3.94 -34.61 -6.80
N HIS A 21 4.38 -35.22 -7.90
CA HIS A 21 5.36 -36.30 -7.85
C HIS A 21 6.73 -35.77 -7.39
N PHE A 22 7.34 -36.48 -6.46
CA PHE A 22 8.71 -36.23 -6.00
C PHE A 22 9.52 -37.52 -5.96
N THR A 23 10.83 -37.42 -6.12
CA THR A 23 11.77 -38.54 -6.08
C THR A 23 12.98 -38.18 -5.21
N LEU A 24 13.66 -39.17 -4.65
CA LEU A 24 14.95 -38.98 -3.99
C LEU A 24 16.08 -38.71 -4.99
N ASP A 25 15.95 -39.27 -6.19
CA ASP A 25 16.93 -39.15 -7.28
C ASP A 25 16.22 -39.16 -8.63
N ILE A 26 16.47 -38.15 -9.46
CA ILE A 26 15.88 -37.97 -10.80
C ILE A 26 16.57 -38.83 -11.87
N SER A 27 17.74 -39.40 -11.55
CA SER A 27 18.52 -40.25 -12.44
C SER A 27 18.06 -41.71 -12.45
N LEU A 28 17.22 -42.10 -11.48
CA LEU A 28 16.66 -43.44 -11.39
C LEU A 28 15.86 -43.83 -12.65
N PRO A 29 15.86 -45.12 -13.03
CA PRO A 29 15.17 -45.57 -14.23
C PRO A 29 13.65 -45.40 -14.09
N GLY A 30 13.02 -44.89 -15.14
CA GLY A 30 11.57 -44.68 -15.19
C GLY A 30 11.21 -43.24 -15.57
N PRO A 31 10.13 -43.04 -16.33
CA PRO A 31 9.73 -41.71 -16.78
C PRO A 31 9.34 -40.78 -15.62
N ASP A 32 8.80 -41.34 -14.52
CA ASP A 32 8.30 -40.56 -13.39
C ASP A 32 9.41 -39.92 -12.56
N HIS A 33 10.56 -40.60 -12.40
CA HIS A 33 11.71 -40.02 -11.69
C HIS A 33 12.24 -38.77 -12.40
N LYS A 34 12.33 -38.80 -13.73
CA LYS A 34 12.78 -37.65 -14.55
C LYS A 34 11.79 -36.48 -14.54
N ALA A 35 10.50 -36.76 -14.35
CA ALA A 35 9.45 -35.74 -14.36
C ALA A 35 9.10 -35.20 -12.96
N SER A 36 9.64 -35.82 -11.90
CA SER A 36 9.42 -35.50 -10.49
C SER A 36 10.31 -34.36 -10.01
N ILE A 37 9.93 -33.74 -8.88
CA ILE A 37 10.80 -32.81 -8.16
C ILE A 37 11.65 -33.53 -7.12
N THR A 38 12.77 -32.93 -6.74
CA THR A 38 13.65 -33.42 -5.67
C THR A 38 13.10 -33.07 -4.28
N PRO A 39 13.64 -33.64 -3.18
CA PRO A 39 13.21 -33.29 -1.83
C PRO A 39 13.49 -31.82 -1.48
N ILE A 40 14.55 -31.24 -2.05
CA ILE A 40 14.90 -29.83 -1.89
C ILE A 40 13.84 -28.95 -2.55
N GLU A 41 13.47 -29.26 -3.79
CA GLU A 41 12.42 -28.56 -4.52
C GLU A 41 11.05 -28.74 -3.86
N LEU A 42 10.74 -29.93 -3.33
CA LEU A 42 9.50 -30.16 -2.57
C LEU A 42 9.43 -29.24 -1.35
N LYS A 43 10.52 -29.13 -0.59
CA LYS A 43 10.62 -28.20 0.55
C LYS A 43 10.43 -26.75 0.12
N GLN A 44 11.03 -26.34 -0.99
CA GLN A 44 10.87 -25.00 -1.55
C GLN A 44 9.42 -24.74 -2.00
N MET A 45 8.77 -25.71 -2.64
CA MET A 45 7.38 -25.63 -3.06
C MET A 45 6.45 -25.45 -1.87
N VAL A 46 6.59 -26.27 -0.83
CA VAL A 46 5.78 -26.17 0.39
C VAL A 46 6.00 -24.82 1.08
N LYS A 47 7.26 -24.37 1.18
CA LYS A 47 7.58 -23.04 1.73
C LYS A 47 6.88 -21.93 0.94
N GLY A 48 7.01 -21.93 -0.39
CA GLY A 48 6.40 -20.93 -1.26
C GLY A 48 4.87 -20.93 -1.17
N ILE A 49 4.24 -22.11 -1.05
CA ILE A 49 2.79 -22.23 -0.82
C ILE A 49 2.40 -21.51 0.49
N ARG A 50 3.09 -21.80 1.61
CA ARG A 50 2.76 -21.17 2.90
C ARG A 50 3.02 -19.67 2.92
N GLU A 51 4.06 -19.20 2.23
CA GLU A 51 4.34 -17.78 2.06
C GLU A 51 3.22 -17.07 1.29
N VAL A 52 2.74 -17.67 0.19
CA VAL A 52 1.63 -17.12 -0.61
C VAL A 52 0.32 -17.13 0.18
N GLU A 53 -0.02 -18.21 0.88
CA GLU A 53 -1.22 -18.25 1.72
C GLU A 53 -1.23 -17.14 2.77
N SER A 54 -0.09 -16.91 3.42
CA SER A 54 0.07 -15.80 4.37
C SER A 54 -0.06 -14.43 3.68
N ALA A 55 0.53 -14.28 2.48
CA ALA A 55 0.52 -13.02 1.73
C ALA A 55 -0.84 -12.66 1.13
N LEU A 56 -1.68 -13.64 0.77
CA LEU A 56 -3.04 -13.40 0.27
C LEU A 56 -3.91 -12.64 1.28
N GLY A 57 -3.64 -12.83 2.57
CA GLY A 57 -4.30 -12.11 3.65
C GLY A 57 -5.82 -12.32 3.66
N THR A 58 -6.58 -11.24 3.91
CA THR A 58 -8.04 -11.33 4.14
C THR A 58 -8.89 -10.91 2.94
N GLY A 59 -8.27 -10.50 1.83
CA GLY A 59 -8.97 -9.92 0.67
C GLY A 59 -9.62 -8.55 0.91
N LYS A 60 -9.53 -7.99 2.12
CA LYS A 60 -10.08 -6.67 2.46
C LYS A 60 -9.07 -5.57 2.10
N LYS A 61 -9.48 -4.64 1.22
CA LYS A 61 -8.67 -3.46 0.88
C LYS A 61 -8.68 -2.46 2.03
N MET A 62 -7.69 -2.55 2.90
CA MET A 62 -7.52 -1.63 4.02
C MET A 62 -6.03 -1.43 4.33
N PRO A 63 -5.65 -0.25 4.85
CA PRO A 63 -4.27 -0.02 5.25
C PRO A 63 -3.90 -0.92 6.42
N VAL A 64 -2.67 -1.41 6.40
CA VAL A 64 -2.11 -2.14 7.55
C VAL A 64 -1.61 -1.16 8.61
N GLU A 65 -1.41 -1.63 9.85
CA GLU A 65 -1.01 -0.78 10.98
C GLU A 65 0.27 0.02 10.71
N SER A 66 1.25 -0.60 10.02
CA SER A 66 2.50 0.06 9.63
C SER A 66 2.27 1.19 8.62
N GLU A 67 1.31 1.04 7.71
CA GLU A 67 0.94 2.08 6.75
C GLU A 67 0.21 3.24 7.43
N GLU A 68 -0.67 2.98 8.40
CA GLU A 68 -1.39 4.01 9.15
C GLU A 68 -0.44 4.96 9.89
N LYS A 69 0.63 4.42 10.49
CA LYS A 69 1.67 5.23 11.18
C LYS A 69 2.34 6.22 10.24
N VAL A 70 2.64 5.79 9.02
CA VAL A 70 3.36 6.60 8.02
C VAL A 70 2.41 7.52 7.23
N ARG A 71 1.13 7.16 7.13
CA ARG A 71 0.08 7.85 6.37
C ARG A 71 0.06 9.36 6.59
N LYS A 72 0.17 9.82 7.84
CA LYS A 72 0.15 11.26 8.18
C LYS A 72 1.35 12.01 7.63
N ILE A 73 2.49 11.33 7.46
CA ILE A 73 3.73 11.93 6.97
C ILE A 73 3.75 11.95 5.43
N ILE A 74 3.31 10.86 4.79
CA ILE A 74 3.42 10.70 3.33
C ILE A 74 2.26 11.30 2.54
N ARG A 75 1.08 11.46 3.16
CA ARG A 75 -0.05 12.11 2.49
C ARG A 75 0.23 13.59 2.31
N LYS A 76 -0.47 14.20 1.37
CA LYS A 76 -0.38 15.64 1.13
C LYS A 76 -1.55 16.34 1.82
N SER A 77 -1.34 17.61 2.15
CA SER A 77 -2.36 18.54 2.60
C SER A 77 -2.19 19.88 1.88
N LEU A 78 -3.15 20.77 2.07
CA LEU A 78 -3.06 22.16 1.64
C LEU A 78 -2.11 22.90 2.57
N ILE A 79 -1.04 23.46 2.02
CA ILE A 79 -0.01 24.22 2.73
C ILE A 79 -0.05 25.66 2.27
N ALA A 80 0.12 26.61 3.18
CA ALA A 80 0.20 28.03 2.84
C ALA A 80 1.55 28.36 2.17
N VAL A 81 1.51 29.03 1.02
CA VAL A 81 2.73 29.43 0.26
C VAL A 81 3.41 30.62 0.93
N HIS A 82 2.64 31.53 1.51
CA HIS A 82 3.12 32.67 2.27
C HIS A 82 2.33 32.80 3.59
N ASP A 83 2.71 33.76 4.43
CA ASP A 83 1.95 34.05 5.65
C ASP A 83 0.56 34.57 5.28
N LEU A 84 -0.48 33.99 5.90
CA LEU A 84 -1.88 34.40 5.76
C LEU A 84 -2.38 34.97 7.09
N ASN A 85 -2.84 36.23 7.07
CA ASN A 85 -3.28 36.94 8.27
C ASN A 85 -4.78 36.80 8.52
N PRO A 86 -5.23 36.92 9.78
CA PRO A 86 -6.65 36.91 10.10
C PRO A 86 -7.44 37.95 9.28
N GLY A 87 -8.55 37.51 8.67
CA GLY A 87 -9.42 38.32 7.84
C GLY A 87 -9.15 38.21 6.33
N GLU A 88 -7.97 37.76 5.92
CA GLU A 88 -7.63 37.55 4.51
C GLU A 88 -8.51 36.46 3.89
N THR A 89 -8.81 36.61 2.61
CA THR A 89 -9.58 35.65 1.82
C THR A 89 -8.62 34.78 1.01
N ILE A 90 -8.74 33.46 1.17
CA ILE A 90 -7.84 32.51 0.54
C ILE A 90 -8.08 32.42 -0.96
N LYS A 91 -7.01 32.56 -1.74
CA LYS A 91 -6.99 32.42 -3.19
C LYS A 91 -6.23 31.16 -3.59
N SER A 92 -6.42 30.74 -4.85
CA SER A 92 -5.75 29.55 -5.38
C SER A 92 -4.22 29.64 -5.33
N GLY A 93 -3.63 30.83 -5.48
CA GLY A 93 -2.17 31.04 -5.44
C GLY A 93 -1.57 31.03 -4.04
N ASP A 94 -2.41 31.12 -3.01
CA ASP A 94 -1.97 31.18 -1.61
C ASP A 94 -1.66 29.78 -1.06
N LEU A 95 -2.05 28.73 -1.80
CA LEU A 95 -2.01 27.34 -1.38
C LEU A 95 -1.19 26.47 -2.33
N GLU A 96 -0.49 25.52 -1.74
CA GLU A 96 0.20 24.45 -2.45
C GLU A 96 -0.14 23.08 -1.86
N ILE A 97 -0.03 22.03 -2.67
CA ILE A 97 -0.33 20.66 -2.22
C ILE A 97 0.99 19.94 -1.94
N LYS A 98 1.37 19.88 -0.66
CA LYS A 98 2.62 19.24 -0.21
C LYS A 98 2.40 18.35 1.00
N ARG A 99 3.41 17.54 1.32
CA ARG A 99 3.49 16.79 2.58
C ARG A 99 3.80 17.78 3.73
N PRO A 100 3.41 17.48 4.98
CA PRO A 100 2.73 16.27 5.44
C PRO A 100 1.21 16.30 5.22
N GLY A 101 0.53 15.20 5.53
CA GLY A 101 -0.92 15.05 5.43
C GLY A 101 -1.62 15.35 6.75
N THR A 102 -1.06 16.25 7.56
CA THR A 102 -1.58 16.64 8.88
C THR A 102 -2.54 17.84 8.81
N GLY A 103 -2.65 18.49 7.64
CA GLY A 103 -3.61 19.55 7.37
C GLY A 103 -4.84 19.09 6.58
N ILE A 104 -5.57 20.05 6.04
CA ILE A 104 -6.74 19.83 5.18
C ILE A 104 -6.34 19.01 3.94
N GLU A 105 -7.08 17.94 3.65
CA GLU A 105 -6.83 17.11 2.46
C GLU A 105 -7.04 17.90 1.15
N PRO A 106 -6.24 17.63 0.10
CA PRO A 106 -6.32 18.35 -1.17
C PRO A 106 -7.67 18.28 -1.88
N LYS A 107 -8.48 17.24 -1.62
CA LYS A 107 -9.84 17.11 -2.15
C LYS A 107 -10.78 18.25 -1.73
N TYR A 108 -10.41 19.02 -0.70
CA TYR A 108 -11.16 20.17 -0.24
C TYR A 108 -10.63 21.51 -0.76
N PHE A 109 -9.70 21.51 -1.72
CA PHE A 109 -9.10 22.73 -2.28
C PHE A 109 -10.16 23.76 -2.66
N GLU A 110 -11.09 23.39 -3.54
CA GLU A 110 -12.19 24.25 -4.00
C GLU A 110 -13.07 24.77 -2.87
N LYS A 111 -13.24 23.98 -1.79
CA LYS A 111 -14.03 24.38 -0.63
C LYS A 111 -13.34 25.45 0.22
N VAL A 112 -12.00 25.48 0.21
CA VAL A 112 -11.20 26.40 1.00
C VAL A 112 -11.00 27.73 0.27
N ILE A 113 -11.00 27.74 -1.06
CA ILE A 113 -10.93 28.98 -1.84
C ILE A 113 -12.14 29.86 -1.51
N GLY A 114 -11.88 31.14 -1.28
CA GLY A 114 -12.89 32.12 -0.86
C GLY A 114 -13.20 32.12 0.63
N MET A 115 -12.73 31.14 1.42
CA MET A 115 -12.85 31.21 2.88
C MET A 115 -11.96 32.29 3.47
N LYS A 116 -12.35 32.81 4.64
CA LYS A 116 -11.56 33.78 5.39
C LYS A 116 -10.71 33.11 6.45
N VAL A 117 -9.51 33.66 6.65
CA VAL A 117 -8.60 33.23 7.71
C VAL A 117 -9.11 33.74 9.05
N ARG A 118 -9.28 32.83 10.02
CA ARG A 118 -9.69 33.13 11.40
C ARG A 118 -8.49 33.37 12.31
N LYS A 119 -7.41 32.62 12.11
CA LYS A 119 -6.15 32.74 12.87
C LYS A 119 -4.99 32.68 11.91
N ARG A 120 -3.90 33.41 12.21
CA ARG A 120 -2.71 33.47 11.37
C ARG A 120 -2.19 32.07 11.01
N ILE A 121 -1.81 31.91 9.74
CA ILE A 121 -1.22 30.70 9.18
C ILE A 121 0.15 31.11 8.61
N LYS A 122 1.21 30.41 9.00
CA LYS A 122 2.57 30.72 8.50
C LYS A 122 2.80 30.10 7.13
N SER A 123 3.68 30.69 6.34
CA SER A 123 4.25 30.04 5.15
C SER A 123 4.82 28.67 5.52
N GLY A 124 4.55 27.66 4.69
CA GLY A 124 4.91 26.27 4.92
C GLY A 124 4.04 25.54 5.96
N GLU A 125 3.07 26.20 6.59
CA GLU A 125 2.18 25.58 7.57
C GLU A 125 1.00 24.86 6.88
N PRO A 126 0.68 23.61 7.26
CA PRO A 126 -0.55 22.95 6.83
C PRO A 126 -1.79 23.68 7.32
N LEU A 127 -2.75 23.90 6.42
CA LEU A 127 -4.03 24.49 6.76
C LEU A 127 -4.82 23.58 7.71
N GLN A 128 -5.52 24.22 8.65
CA GLN A 128 -6.37 23.56 9.64
C GLN A 128 -7.76 24.17 9.61
N TRP A 129 -8.81 23.35 9.64
CA TRP A 129 -10.20 23.82 9.59
C TRP A 129 -10.53 24.83 10.70
N GLN A 130 -9.95 24.67 11.88
CA GLN A 130 -10.17 25.58 13.02
C GLN A 130 -9.59 26.98 12.79
N LYS A 131 -8.66 27.14 11.84
CA LYS A 131 -8.08 28.42 11.44
C LYS A 131 -8.84 29.11 10.32
N LEU A 132 -9.91 28.50 9.79
CA LEU A 132 -10.74 29.04 8.73
C LEU A 132 -12.13 29.41 9.25
N LYS A 133 -12.78 30.35 8.55
CA LYS A 133 -14.20 30.68 8.72
C LYS A 133 -14.79 30.99 7.35
N LYS A 134 -16.11 30.84 7.20
CA LYS A 134 -16.81 31.39 6.03
C LYS A 134 -16.71 32.91 6.05
#